data_AF-A0AAV4KQ25-F1
#
_entry.id   AF-A0AAV4KQ25-F1
#
_cell.length_a   1.000
_cell.length_b   1.000
_cell.length_c   1.000
_cell.angle_alpha   90.00
_cell.angle_beta   90.00
_cell.angle_gamma   90.00
#
_symmetry.space_group_name_H-M   'P 1'
#
loop_
_entity.id
_entity.type
_entity.pdbx_description
1 polymer ?
#
loop_
_entity_poly.entity_id
_entity_poly.type
_entity_poly.pdbx_seq_one_letter_code
_entity_poly.pdbx_strand_id
1 'polypeptide(L)' 'MADLLAYEPEPTPEPDRTPRDNRIVTAPATPAACAADYADGARVRAELDKQMRTGR' A
#
# COMPACT_ATOMS: atom_id res chain seq x y z
N MET A 1 -10.53 45.40 -7.68
CA MET A 1 -10.56 43.97 -8.04
C MET A 1 -9.78 43.25 -6.95
N ALA A 2 -10.45 42.39 -6.18
CA ALA A 2 -9.79 41.65 -5.11
C ALA A 2 -8.73 40.72 -5.72
N ASP A 3 -7.55 40.73 -5.13
CA ASP A 3 -6.38 39.98 -5.57
C ASP A 3 -6.66 38.47 -5.45
N LEU A 4 -6.80 37.81 -6.60
CA LEU A 4 -7.06 36.37 -6.72
C LEU A 4 -5.79 35.51 -6.57
N LEU A 5 -4.66 36.12 -6.14
CA LEU A 5 -3.34 35.46 -6.08
C LEU A 5 -2.71 35.43 -4.68
N ALA A 6 -3.43 35.80 -3.62
CA ALA A 6 -2.93 35.67 -2.25
C ALA A 6 -2.94 34.20 -1.79
N TYR A 7 -1.98 33.41 -2.28
CA TYR A 7 -1.67 32.09 -1.75
C TYR A 7 -0.84 32.26 -0.47
N GLU A 8 -1.47 32.04 0.67
CA GLU A 8 -0.77 31.85 1.94
C GLU A 8 -0.54 30.35 2.13
N PRO A 9 0.72 29.87 2.15
CA PRO A 9 0.99 28.46 2.42
C PRO A 9 0.54 28.12 3.84
N GLU A 10 -0.36 27.14 3.96
CA GLU A 10 -0.70 26.56 5.25
C GLU A 10 0.59 26.08 5.96
N PRO A 11 0.78 26.39 7.25
CA PRO A 11 1.94 25.91 7.98
C PRO A 11 1.90 24.38 8.00
N THR A 12 2.85 23.75 7.32
CA THR A 12 3.00 22.31 7.36
C THR A 12 3.50 21.91 8.75
N PRO A 13 2.87 20.94 9.43
CA PRO A 13 3.40 20.43 10.69
C PRO A 13 4.81 19.88 10.46
N GLU A 14 5.69 20.08 11.44
CA GLU A 14 7.04 19.53 11.39
C GLU A 14 6.95 18.00 11.27
N PRO A 15 7.72 17.35 10.37
CA PRO A 15 7.71 15.90 10.25
C PRO A 15 8.16 15.23 11.55
N ASP A 16 7.46 14.17 11.93
CA ASP A 16 7.88 13.31 13.03
C ASP A 16 9.19 12.61 12.67
N ARG A 17 10.27 12.98 13.35
CA ARG A 17 11.62 12.41 13.17
C ARG A 17 11.92 11.28 14.16
N THR A 18 10.94 10.86 14.96
CA THR A 18 11.12 9.74 15.90
C THR A 18 11.46 8.48 15.11
N PRO A 19 12.60 7.81 15.38
CA PRO A 19 12.90 6.53 14.75
C PRO A 19 11.78 5.52 15.01
N ARG A 20 11.35 4.83 13.96
CA ARG A 20 10.31 3.79 14.04
C ARG A 20 10.93 2.45 13.71
N ASP A 21 10.40 1.41 14.33
CA ASP A 21 10.82 0.05 14.03
C ASP A 21 10.56 -0.28 12.55
N ASN A 22 11.65 -0.58 11.84
CA ASN A 22 11.55 -0.99 10.46
C ASN A 22 11.19 -2.48 10.41
N ARG A 23 9.94 -2.77 10.07
CA ARG A 23 9.41 -4.13 9.95
C ARG A 23 10.24 -5.02 9.03
N ILE A 24 10.88 -4.46 8.00
CA ILE A 24 11.74 -5.22 7.08
C ILE A 24 12.94 -5.81 7.84
N VAL A 25 13.47 -5.06 8.80
CA VAL A 25 14.61 -5.48 9.61
C VAL A 25 14.15 -6.34 10.78
N THR A 26 13.06 -5.98 11.46
CA THR A 26 12.61 -6.66 12.68
C THR A 26 11.82 -7.94 12.42
N ALA A 27 11.22 -8.09 11.25
CA ALA A 27 10.45 -9.26 10.85
C ALA A 27 10.66 -9.56 9.35
N PRO A 28 11.86 -10.01 8.95
CA PRO A 28 12.16 -10.29 7.55
C PRO A 28 11.26 -11.41 7.02
N ALA A 29 10.85 -11.29 5.75
CA ALA A 29 10.07 -12.33 5.10
C ALA A 29 10.88 -13.63 5.02
N THR A 30 10.23 -14.75 5.34
CA THR A 30 10.81 -16.08 5.18
C THR A 30 10.38 -16.67 3.84
N PRO A 31 11.17 -17.57 3.23
CA PRO A 31 10.74 -18.27 2.02
C PRO A 31 9.37 -18.97 2.17
N ALA A 32 9.07 -19.50 3.37
CA ALA A 32 7.78 -20.11 3.66
C ALA A 32 6.63 -19.09 3.65
N ALA A 33 6.82 -17.90 4.24
CA ALA A 33 5.83 -16.83 4.19
C ALA A 33 5.59 -16.37 2.74
N CYS A 34 6.67 -16.18 1.96
CA CYS A 34 6.54 -15.84 0.55
C CYS A 34 5.77 -16.92 -0.25
N ALA A 35 6.03 -18.20 0.02
CA ALA A 35 5.32 -19.29 -0.63
C ALA A 35 3.82 -19.27 -0.33
N ALA A 36 3.43 -18.97 0.92
CA ALA A 36 2.04 -18.81 1.31
C ALA A 36 1.39 -17.63 0.57
N ASP A 37 2.05 -16.47 0.53
CA ASP A 37 1.55 -15.27 -0.18
C ASP A 37 1.33 -15.55 -1.67
N TYR A 38 2.24 -16.27 -2.32
CA TYR A 38 2.08 -16.65 -3.73
C TYR A 38 0.92 -17.60 -3.96
N ALA A 39 0.70 -18.57 -3.05
CA ALA A 39 -0.42 -19.48 -3.11
C ALA A 39 -1.76 -18.75 -2.96
N ASP A 40 -1.84 -17.81 -2.03
CA ASP A 40 -3.02 -16.96 -1.84
C ASP A 40 -3.30 -16.09 -3.07
N GLY A 41 -2.26 -15.45 -3.62
CA GLY A 41 -2.38 -14.70 -4.86
C GLY A 41 -2.86 -15.55 -6.03
N ALA A 42 -2.37 -16.79 -6.15
CA ALA A 42 -2.81 -17.72 -7.18
C ALA A 42 -4.28 -18.10 -7.02
N ARG A 43 -4.74 -18.33 -5.79
CA ARG A 43 -6.14 -18.61 -5.47
C ARG A 43 -7.06 -17.45 -5.88
N VAL A 44 -6.68 -16.22 -5.55
CA VAL A 44 -7.46 -15.02 -5.94
C VAL A 44 -7.56 -14.91 -7.46
N ARG A 45 -6.44 -15.08 -8.18
CA ARG A 45 -6.45 -15.04 -9.65
C ARG A 45 -7.35 -16.11 -10.26
N ALA A 46 -7.30 -17.33 -9.73
CA ALA A 46 -8.15 -18.42 -10.19
C ALA A 46 -9.64 -18.11 -9.97
N GLU A 47 -9.99 -17.47 -8.85
CA GLU A 47 -11.37 -17.11 -8.56
C GLU A 47 -11.89 -15.99 -9.47
N LEU A 48 -11.09 -14.94 -9.68
CA LEU A 48 -11.43 -13.87 -10.62
C LEU A 48 -11.65 -14.41 -12.03
N ASP A 49 -10.79 -15.31 -12.49
CA ASP A 49 -10.91 -15.93 -13.81
C ASP A 49 -12.21 -16.74 -13.96
N LYS A 50 -12.66 -17.46 -12.92
CA LYS A 50 -13.98 -18.13 -12.94
C LYS A 50 -15.10 -17.11 -13.10
N GLN A 51 -15.11 -16.07 -12.27
CA GLN A 51 -16.15 -15.04 -12.28
C GLN A 51 -16.25 -14.35 -13.64
N MET A 52 -15.10 -14.02 -14.24
CA MET A 52 -15.02 -13.41 -15.56
C MET A 52 -15.49 -14.34 -16.69
N ARG A 53 -15.26 -15.65 -16.56
CA ARG A 53 -15.74 -16.64 -17.53
C ARG A 53 -17.23 -16.94 -17.40
N THR A 54 -17.80 -16.90 -16.20
CA THR A 54 -19.23 -17.12 -15.96
C THR A 54 -20.10 -15.91 -16.24
N GLY A 55 -19.53 -14.71 -16.22
CA GLY A 55 -20.23 -13.45 -16.50
C GLY A 55 -20.30 -13.07 -17.98
N ARG A 56 -19.94 -13.98 -18.89
CA ARG A 56 -19.90 -13.79 -20.34
C ARG A 56 -20.86 -14.74 -21.03
#